data_AF-A0A829YJC3-F1
#
_entry.id   AF-A0A829YJC3-F1
#
_cell.length_a   1.000
_cell.length_b   1.000
_cell.length_c   1.000
_cell.angle_alpha   90.00
_cell.angle_beta   90.00
_cell.angle_gamma   90.00
#
_symmetry.space_group_name_H-M   'P 1'
#
loop_
_entity.id
_entity.type
_entity.pdbx_description
1 polymer ?
#
loop_
_entity_poly.entity_id
_entity_poly.type
_entity_poly.pdbx_seq_one_letter_code
_entity_poly.pdbx_strand_id
1 'polypeptide(L)'
;MRLLLSTLSLAIALTVTAYAESRLTSGGIIRIASSSIEGGWHSGRLHQDARKCWMVKLDKPTKDHYTMLSLLVVERLQLANGSAWNDVAVKPILQDSPAVCREYGSCR
;
A
#
# COMPACT_ATOMS: atom_id res chain seq x y z
N MET A 1 6.42 -24.09 59.96
CA MET A 1 5.76 -24.28 58.66
C MET A 1 5.44 -22.89 58.10
N ARG A 2 6.30 -22.35 57.22
CA ARG A 2 6.12 -21.03 56.60
C ARG A 2 6.10 -21.23 55.08
N LEU A 3 4.91 -21.14 54.50
CA LEU A 3 4.68 -21.15 53.05
C LEU A 3 5.01 -19.74 52.52
N LEU A 4 6.08 -19.62 51.75
CA LEU A 4 6.39 -18.41 50.98
C LEU A 4 6.05 -18.70 49.51
N LEU A 5 4.87 -18.25 49.09
CA LEU A 5 4.42 -18.22 47.70
C LEU A 5 5.37 -17.33 46.89
N SER A 6 6.16 -17.93 46.00
CA SER A 6 6.94 -17.20 45.01
C SER A 6 6.04 -16.88 43.80
N THR A 7 5.70 -15.61 43.66
CA THR A 7 4.90 -15.03 42.59
C THR A 7 5.70 -15.05 41.27
N LEU A 8 5.30 -15.94 40.36
CA LEU A 8 5.80 -16.04 39.00
C LEU A 8 5.30 -14.84 38.18
N SER A 9 6.15 -13.83 37.98
CA SER A 9 5.82 -12.65 37.18
C SER A 9 5.91 -12.98 35.69
N LEU A 10 4.74 -13.15 35.06
CA LEU A 10 4.60 -13.37 33.62
C LEU A 10 4.76 -12.03 32.88
N ALA A 11 5.95 -11.77 32.34
CA ALA A 11 6.20 -10.61 31.50
C ALA A 11 5.64 -10.84 30.09
N ILE A 12 4.45 -10.30 29.82
CA ILE A 12 3.88 -10.24 28.47
C ILE A 12 4.61 -9.12 27.72
N ALA A 13 5.59 -9.47 26.90
CA ALA A 13 6.17 -8.54 25.94
C ALA A 13 5.15 -8.28 24.83
N LEU A 14 4.41 -7.18 24.93
CA LEU A 14 3.62 -6.66 23.80
C LEU A 14 4.59 -6.17 22.72
N THR A 15 4.78 -6.97 21.68
CA THR A 15 5.37 -6.51 20.43
C THR A 15 4.35 -5.61 19.73
N VAL A 16 4.38 -4.31 20.06
CA VAL A 16 3.70 -3.30 19.24
C VAL A 16 4.42 -3.28 17.90
N THR A 17 3.85 -3.95 16.90
CA THR A 17 4.20 -3.72 15.50
C THR A 17 3.71 -2.32 15.16
N ALA A 18 4.58 -1.34 15.36
CA ALA A 18 4.39 -0.01 14.81
C ALA A 18 4.34 -0.16 13.28
N TYR A 19 3.14 -0.24 12.72
CA TYR A 19 2.94 0.00 11.30
C TYR A 19 3.28 1.47 11.08
N ALA A 20 4.53 1.75 10.74
CA ALA A 20 4.90 3.04 10.21
C ALA A 20 4.04 3.25 8.97
N GLU A 21 3.06 4.16 9.06
CA GLU A 21 2.30 4.64 7.92
C GLU A 21 3.30 5.16 6.89
N SER A 22 3.61 4.31 5.92
CA SER A 22 4.55 4.64 4.87
C SER A 22 3.85 5.67 4.00
N ARG A 23 4.14 6.95 4.24
CA ARG A 23 3.57 8.06 3.46
C ARG A 23 3.89 7.84 1.99
N LEU A 24 2.87 7.93 1.15
CA LEU A 24 3.08 7.90 -0.29
C LEU A 24 3.91 9.10 -0.71
N THR A 25 4.93 8.83 -1.53
CA THR A 25 5.74 9.85 -2.18
C THR A 25 5.69 9.61 -3.68
N SER A 26 5.55 10.69 -4.46
CA SER A 26 5.62 10.59 -5.92
C SER A 26 7.00 10.04 -6.31
N GLY A 27 7.03 9.08 -7.24
CA GLY A 27 8.23 8.35 -7.64
C GLY A 27 8.56 7.13 -6.77
N GLY A 28 7.86 6.92 -5.66
CA GLY A 28 8.03 5.76 -4.78
C GLY A 28 7.85 4.44 -5.53
N ILE A 29 8.79 3.51 -5.33
CA ILE A 29 8.77 2.19 -5.96
C ILE A 29 7.71 1.34 -5.28
N ILE A 30 6.84 0.76 -6.08
CA ILE A 30 5.70 -0.02 -5.60
C ILE A 30 5.55 -1.32 -6.38
N ARG A 31 4.72 -2.20 -5.81
CA ARG A 31 4.01 -3.23 -6.58
C ARG A 31 2.55 -3.25 -6.20
N ILE A 32 1.71 -3.61 -7.16
CA ILE A 32 0.27 -3.70 -6.98
C ILE A 32 -0.31 -5.04 -7.43
N ALA A 33 -1.46 -5.38 -6.87
CA ALA A 33 -2.38 -6.37 -7.43
C ALA A 33 -3.73 -5.70 -7.66
N SER A 34 -4.40 -6.06 -8.77
CA SER A 34 -5.70 -5.52 -9.16
C SER A 34 -6.44 -6.54 -10.02
N SER A 35 -7.74 -6.74 -9.78
CA SER A 35 -8.62 -7.53 -10.64
C SER A 35 -9.01 -6.82 -11.94
N SER A 36 -8.68 -5.54 -12.10
CA SER A 36 -8.97 -4.78 -13.32
C SER A 36 -7.94 -5.02 -14.44
N ILE A 37 -6.90 -5.80 -14.18
CA ILE A 37 -5.85 -6.22 -15.12
C ILE A 37 -5.54 -7.70 -14.91
N GLU A 38 -4.58 -8.26 -15.66
CA GLU A 38 -4.16 -9.64 -15.44
C GLU A 38 -3.64 -9.88 -14.00
N GLY A 39 -3.96 -11.05 -13.46
CA GLY A 39 -3.62 -11.40 -12.08
C GLY A 39 -2.12 -11.48 -11.82
N GLY A 40 -1.74 -11.14 -10.58
CA GLY A 40 -0.35 -11.16 -10.12
C GLY A 40 0.09 -9.82 -9.56
N TRP A 41 1.38 -9.74 -9.22
CA TRP A 41 2.03 -8.50 -8.79
C TRP A 41 2.63 -7.77 -9.98
N HIS A 42 2.35 -6.47 -10.06
CA HIS A 42 2.87 -5.58 -11.09
C HIS A 42 3.69 -4.48 -10.46
N SER A 43 4.95 -4.36 -10.88
CA SER A 43 5.85 -3.31 -10.40
C SER A 43 5.61 -1.99 -11.10
N GLY A 44 5.87 -0.90 -10.39
CA GLY A 44 5.76 0.43 -10.94
C GLY A 44 6.19 1.51 -9.98
N ARG A 45 5.73 2.72 -10.26
CA ARG A 45 5.97 3.91 -9.44
C ARG A 45 4.69 4.67 -9.18
N LEU A 46 4.61 5.26 -8.00
CA LEU A 46 3.55 6.22 -7.69
C LEU A 46 3.76 7.50 -8.48
N HIS A 47 2.66 8.07 -8.93
CA HIS A 47 2.60 9.34 -9.64
C HIS A 47 1.35 10.10 -9.19
N GLN A 48 1.40 11.42 -9.21
CA GLN A 48 0.19 12.24 -9.11
C GLN A 48 -0.06 12.90 -10.46
N ASP A 49 -1.27 12.75 -10.99
CA ASP A 49 -1.66 13.43 -12.22
C ASP A 49 -1.87 14.96 -12.00
N ALA A 50 -2.30 15.66 -13.05
CA ALA A 50 -2.58 17.09 -12.98
C ALA A 50 -3.67 17.47 -11.96
N ARG A 51 -4.57 16.53 -11.63
CA ARG A 51 -5.68 16.68 -10.67
C ARG A 51 -5.29 16.24 -9.26
N LYS A 52 -4.03 15.87 -9.05
CA LYS A 52 -3.47 15.34 -7.81
C LYS A 52 -4.05 13.98 -7.41
N CYS A 53 -4.59 13.23 -8.35
CA CYS A 53 -5.01 11.85 -8.14
C CYS A 53 -3.81 10.92 -8.17
N TRP A 54 -3.75 10.02 -7.20
CA TRP A 54 -2.69 9.02 -7.15
C TRP A 54 -2.89 7.97 -8.23
N MET A 55 -1.85 7.81 -9.03
CA MET A 55 -1.76 6.86 -10.13
C MET A 55 -0.55 5.95 -9.91
N VAL A 56 -0.63 4.76 -10.48
CA VAL A 56 0.45 3.80 -10.60
C VAL A 56 0.92 3.83 -12.04
N LYS A 57 2.15 4.27 -12.29
CA LYS A 57 2.80 4.07 -13.59
C LYS A 57 3.49 2.72 -13.56
N LEU A 58 3.06 1.80 -14.41
CA LEU A 58 3.63 0.46 -14.48
C LEU A 58 4.99 0.48 -15.17
N ASP A 59 5.91 -0.36 -14.70
CA ASP A 59 7.24 -0.49 -15.32
C ASP A 59 7.16 -1.19 -16.69
N LYS A 60 6.12 -2.01 -16.89
CA LYS A 60 5.80 -2.70 -18.14
C LYS A 60 4.31 -2.55 -18.45
N PRO A 61 3.92 -2.40 -19.72
CA PRO A 61 2.52 -2.47 -20.10
C PRO A 61 1.91 -3.81 -19.70
N THR A 62 0.64 -3.79 -19.33
CA THR A 62 -0.14 -5.01 -19.13
C THR A 62 -0.42 -5.71 -20.46
N LYS A 63 -1.04 -6.91 -20.41
CA LYS A 63 -1.48 -7.63 -21.63
C LYS A 63 -2.43 -6.79 -22.50
N ASP A 64 -3.29 -6.01 -21.87
CA ASP A 64 -4.23 -5.08 -22.52
C ASP A 64 -3.62 -3.68 -22.75
N HIS A 65 -2.29 -3.57 -22.67
CA HIS A 65 -1.52 -2.36 -22.92
C HIS A 65 -1.75 -1.19 -21.94
N TYR A 66 -2.31 -1.43 -20.75
CA TYR A 66 -2.38 -0.40 -19.72
C TYR A 66 -0.97 -0.07 -19.22
N THR A 67 -0.64 1.22 -19.15
CA THR A 67 0.64 1.72 -18.62
C THR A 67 0.47 2.54 -17.35
N MET A 68 -0.75 3.01 -17.07
CA MET A 68 -1.12 3.72 -15.86
C MET A 68 -2.44 3.20 -15.30
N LEU A 69 -2.51 3.10 -13.97
CA LEU A 69 -3.72 2.71 -13.25
C LEU A 69 -4.03 3.71 -12.14
N SER A 70 -5.30 4.03 -11.98
CA SER A 70 -5.77 4.79 -10.81
C SER A 70 -5.60 3.93 -9.55
N LEU A 71 -5.20 4.53 -8.42
CA LEU A 71 -5.19 3.81 -7.14
C LEU A 71 -6.59 3.28 -6.76
N LEU A 72 -7.66 3.83 -7.34
CA LEU A 72 -9.05 3.39 -7.11
C LEU A 72 -9.28 1.92 -7.48
N VAL A 73 -8.57 1.40 -8.48
CA VAL A 73 -8.71 0.01 -8.94
C VAL A 73 -7.66 -0.92 -8.33
N VAL A 74 -6.81 -0.43 -7.42
CA VAL A 74 -5.76 -1.22 -6.77
C VAL A 74 -6.31 -1.91 -5.53
N GLU A 75 -6.22 -3.24 -5.50
CA GLU A 75 -6.67 -4.06 -4.37
C GLU A 75 -5.61 -4.16 -3.28
N ARG A 76 -4.36 -4.32 -3.71
CA ARG A 76 -3.20 -4.39 -2.81
C ARG A 76 -2.11 -3.48 -3.33
N LEU A 77 -1.55 -2.69 -2.43
CA LEU A 77 -0.43 -1.81 -2.68
C LEU A 77 0.68 -2.14 -1.70
N GLN A 78 1.89 -2.32 -2.22
CA GLN A 78 3.09 -2.44 -1.40
C GLN A 78 4.15 -1.44 -1.83
N LEU A 79 4.75 -0.76 -0.86
CA LEU A 79 5.90 0.12 -1.05
C LEU A 79 7.20 -0.65 -0.81
N ALA A 80 8.20 -0.39 -1.65
CA ALA A 80 9.54 -0.88 -1.41
C ALA A 80 10.17 -0.15 -0.21
N ASN A 81 10.78 -0.90 0.70
CA ASN A 81 11.55 -0.40 1.83
C ASN A 81 12.87 -1.17 1.93
N GLY A 82 13.91 -0.68 1.26
CA GLY A 82 15.15 -1.43 1.06
C GLY A 82 14.89 -2.72 0.29
N SER A 83 15.17 -3.88 0.89
CA SER A 83 14.87 -5.20 0.33
C SER A 83 13.48 -5.74 0.69
N ALA A 84 12.73 -5.03 1.54
CA ALA A 84 11.41 -5.44 2.01
C ALA A 84 10.27 -4.76 1.24
N TRP A 85 9.07 -5.33 1.37
CA TRP A 85 7.82 -4.78 0.87
C TRP A 85 6.86 -4.55 2.02
N ASN A 86 6.36 -3.32 2.16
CA ASN A 86 5.40 -2.95 3.20
C ASN A 86 4.01 -2.80 2.60
N ASP A 87 3.00 -3.49 3.15
CA ASP A 87 1.60 -3.26 2.77
C ASP A 87 1.17 -1.83 3.12
N VAL A 88 0.43 -1.23 2.20
CA VAL A 88 -0.14 0.11 2.35
C VAL A 88 -1.65 0.02 2.15
N ALA A 89 -2.40 0.53 3.13
CA ALA A 89 -3.83 0.63 3.01
C ALA A 89 -4.21 1.71 1.99
N VAL A 90 -4.78 1.31 0.85
CA VAL A 90 -5.20 2.23 -0.22
C VAL A 90 -6.38 3.11 0.19
N LYS A 91 -7.30 2.60 1.02
CA LYS A 91 -8.54 3.29 1.38
C LYS A 91 -8.30 4.66 2.07
N PRO A 92 -7.46 4.79 3.11
CA PRO A 92 -7.13 6.09 3.69
C PRO A 92 -6.57 7.10 2.68
N ILE A 93 -5.68 6.65 1.78
CA ILE A 93 -5.10 7.51 0.74
C ILE A 93 -6.19 8.11 -0.16
N LEU A 94 -7.17 7.30 -0.56
CA LEU A 94 -8.28 7.76 -1.41
C LEU A 94 -9.23 8.70 -0.65
N GLN A 95 -9.37 8.54 0.67
CA GLN A 95 -10.16 9.44 1.52
C GLN A 95 -9.51 10.82 1.63
N ASP A 96 -8.17 10.87 1.73
CA ASP A 96 -7.39 12.12 1.81
C ASP A 96 -7.18 12.78 0.44
N SER A 97 -7.47 12.07 -0.65
CA SER A 97 -7.36 12.60 -2.01
C SER A 97 -8.50 13.57 -2.36
N PRO A 98 -8.29 14.49 -3.32
CA PRO A 98 -9.36 15.35 -3.83
C PRO A 98 -10.61 14.54 -4.22
N ALA A 99 -11.80 15.12 -4.04
CA ALA A 99 -13.06 14.41 -4.26
C ALA A 99 -13.16 13.76 -5.64
N VAL A 100 -12.60 14.46 -6.62
CA VAL A 100 -12.57 14.05 -8.02
C VAL A 100 -11.79 12.77 -8.30
N CYS A 101 -10.89 12.38 -7.38
CA CYS A 101 -10.07 11.17 -7.49
C CYS A 101 -10.80 9.91 -7.00
N ARG A 102 -11.94 10.07 -6.33
CA ARG A 102 -12.77 8.94 -5.86
C ARG A 102 -13.68 8.37 -6.95
N GLU A 103 -13.73 9.02 -8.11
CA GLU A 103 -14.56 8.64 -9.26
C GLU A 103 -13.70 8.34 -10.52
N TYR A 104 -12.38 8.51 -10.44
CA TYR A 104 -11.49 8.45 -11.60
C TYR A 104 -10.98 7.02 -11.87
N GLY A 105 -11.48 6.40 -12.95
CA GLY A 105 -11.00 5.12 -13.51
C GLY A 105 -9.81 5.29 -14.45
N SER A 106 -9.04 4.21 -14.69
CA SER A 106 -7.73 4.19 -15.37
C SER A 106 -7.64 4.95 -16.72
N CYS A 107 -6.46 5.52 -17.00
CA CYS A 107 -6.14 6.10 -18.31
C CYS A 107 -5.41 5.06 -19.18
N ARG A 108 -5.84 4.90 -20.44
CA ARG A 108 -5.15 4.08 -21.45
C ARG A 108 -4.01 4.85 -22.08
#